data_AF-A0A957WVD7-F1
#
_entry.id   AF-A0A957WVD7-F1
#
_cell.length_a   1.000
_cell.length_b   1.000
_cell.length_c   1.000
_cell.angle_alpha   90.00
_cell.angle_beta   90.00
_cell.angle_gamma   90.00
#
_symmetry.space_group_name_H-M   'P 1'
#
loop_
_entity.id
_entity.type
_entity.pdbx_description
1 polymer ?
#
loop_
_entity_poly.entity_id
_entity_poly.type
_entity_poly.pdbx_seq_one_letter_code
_entity_poly.pdbx_strand_id
1 'polypeptide(L)'
;PRAYLLLIHGTFSSTAEGFGNLFRSSDWEDLYDEYQGRIYAFNHRSLSQSPVQNALELLKLLPRDARLHIITHSRGGLVGELLCLHEITTAHLAPFHKGSVDRSREIAALQELSDLLVEKHLTLDRFVRVACPARGTLLAARRFDRYLSVLLSLAEHAIGKNLFTAYLKSTILQLIQQRADPAQLPGIEAMMPESPLIAMLNRYGMECNADLAVVAGDCQAGNGILNTLKVLASDVYYREDHDLVVNTAAMYGGAARRHGGYFWFERGAEVNHFSYFANPTSRRKILAWLRRKEDEVVNGFEEINFRPLAPALLRGATAPRTDAPTVILIPALFGSHLQRGEKQIWFDPTTLATGGLAALALDHGDEPVRATGLIGILYQELHQYLERDFRVLAFPYDWRLPLEESAEALAELVGREL
;
A
#
# COMPACT_ATOMS: atom_id res chain seq x y z
N PRO A 1 -27.02 -9.58 12.70
CA PRO A 1 -26.68 -8.50 13.67
C PRO A 1 -26.53 -7.16 12.93
N ARG A 2 -26.87 -6.02 13.56
CA ARG A 2 -26.56 -4.69 12.99
C ARG A 2 -25.05 -4.43 13.12
N ALA A 3 -24.47 -3.73 12.14
CA ALA A 3 -23.05 -3.43 12.16
C ALA A 3 -22.68 -2.39 13.23
N TYR A 4 -21.47 -2.51 13.77
CA TYR A 4 -20.79 -1.49 14.55
C TYR A 4 -19.82 -0.71 13.65
N LEU A 5 -19.73 0.61 13.82
CA LEU A 5 -18.70 1.41 13.17
C LEU A 5 -17.47 1.49 14.07
N LEU A 6 -16.31 1.15 13.52
CA LEU A 6 -15.02 1.21 14.20
C LEU A 6 -14.09 2.23 13.55
N LEU A 7 -13.57 3.17 14.35
CA LEU A 7 -12.66 4.24 13.94
C LEU A 7 -11.24 3.93 14.42
N ILE A 8 -10.26 3.91 13.51
CA ILE A 8 -8.84 3.63 13.85
C ILE A 8 -7.94 4.75 13.31
N HIS A 9 -7.32 5.51 14.21
CA HIS A 9 -6.48 6.65 13.88
C HIS A 9 -5.06 6.26 13.43
N GLY A 10 -4.28 7.24 12.97
CA GLY A 10 -2.91 7.04 12.49
C GLY A 10 -1.79 7.24 13.51
N THR A 11 -0.57 7.34 12.98
CA THR A 11 0.67 7.68 13.70
C THR A 11 0.55 9.05 14.37
N PHE A 12 1.11 9.22 15.58
CA PHE A 12 1.16 10.51 16.27
C PHE A 12 -0.22 11.18 16.43
N SER A 13 -1.27 10.38 16.61
CA SER A 13 -2.65 10.85 16.66
C SER A 13 -3.40 10.22 17.84
N SER A 14 -4.61 10.71 18.07
CA SER A 14 -5.62 10.11 18.93
C SER A 14 -6.96 10.12 18.20
N THR A 15 -7.95 9.40 18.71
CA THR A 15 -9.31 9.43 18.17
C THR A 15 -9.87 10.85 18.04
N ALA A 16 -9.73 11.65 19.10
CA ALA A 16 -10.27 13.01 19.13
C ALA A 16 -9.61 13.91 18.08
N GLU A 17 -8.31 13.71 17.83
CA GLU A 17 -7.54 14.54 16.91
C GLU A 17 -7.66 14.05 15.45
N GLY A 18 -7.60 12.74 15.22
CA GLY A 18 -7.70 12.15 13.89
C GLY A 18 -9.10 12.28 13.27
N PHE A 19 -10.16 12.20 14.08
CA PHE A 19 -11.54 12.23 13.61
C PHE A 19 -12.35 13.44 14.10
N GLY A 20 -11.74 14.37 14.85
CA GLY A 20 -12.46 15.51 15.44
C GLY A 20 -13.19 16.38 14.43
N ASN A 21 -12.64 16.54 13.22
CA ASN A 21 -13.30 17.27 12.14
C ASN A 21 -14.52 16.53 11.57
N LEU A 22 -14.50 15.18 11.56
CA LEU A 22 -15.70 14.39 11.26
C LEU A 22 -16.75 14.61 12.35
N PHE A 23 -16.37 14.47 13.63
CA PHE A 23 -17.30 14.59 14.76
C PHE A 23 -17.98 15.96 14.88
N ARG A 24 -17.30 17.03 14.44
CA ARG A 24 -17.83 18.40 14.45
C ARG A 24 -18.59 18.78 13.17
N SER A 25 -18.65 17.89 12.19
CA SER A 25 -19.34 18.15 10.93
C SER A 25 -20.83 17.80 11.01
N SER A 26 -21.65 18.40 10.14
CA SER A 26 -23.06 18.03 9.99
C SER A 26 -23.24 16.57 9.56
N ASP A 27 -22.24 15.98 8.90
CA ASP A 27 -22.25 14.58 8.46
C ASP A 27 -22.13 13.59 9.64
N TRP A 28 -21.76 14.07 10.85
CA TRP A 28 -21.67 13.21 12.03
C TRP A 28 -23.03 12.75 12.55
N GLU A 29 -24.02 13.64 12.56
CA GLU A 29 -25.39 13.32 12.99
C GLU A 29 -25.95 12.18 12.12
N ASP A 30 -25.71 12.31 10.82
CA ASP A 30 -26.01 11.31 9.80
C ASP A 30 -25.39 9.92 10.08
N LEU A 31 -24.13 9.89 10.50
CA LEU A 31 -23.45 8.65 10.92
C LEU A 31 -24.00 8.13 12.24
N TYR A 32 -24.23 9.02 13.21
CA TYR A 32 -24.74 8.66 14.52
C TYR A 32 -26.11 7.99 14.42
N ASP A 33 -26.98 8.50 13.55
CA ASP A 33 -28.31 7.96 13.27
C ASP A 33 -28.25 6.60 12.55
N GLU A 34 -27.38 6.46 11.55
CA GLU A 34 -27.17 5.20 10.82
C GLU A 34 -26.76 4.06 11.77
N TYR A 35 -25.76 4.32 12.63
CA TYR A 35 -25.24 3.32 13.56
C TYR A 35 -25.98 3.33 14.91
N GLN A 36 -26.87 4.28 15.17
CA GLN A 36 -27.64 4.43 16.40
C GLN A 36 -26.77 4.29 17.66
N GLY A 37 -25.66 5.02 17.70
CA GLY A 37 -24.70 4.98 18.80
C GLY A 37 -23.76 3.76 18.85
N ARG A 38 -23.84 2.81 17.91
CA ARG A 38 -22.91 1.67 17.78
C ARG A 38 -21.58 2.08 17.14
N ILE A 39 -20.99 3.18 17.59
CA ILE A 39 -19.76 3.74 17.05
C ILE A 39 -18.67 3.67 18.12
N TYR A 40 -17.57 2.99 17.82
CA TYR A 40 -16.42 2.84 18.69
C TYR A 40 -15.17 3.37 18.00
N ALA A 41 -14.19 3.77 18.80
CA ALA A 41 -12.90 4.19 18.31
C ALA A 41 -11.77 3.55 19.12
N PHE A 42 -10.69 3.19 18.44
CA PHE A 42 -9.57 2.48 19.04
C PHE A 42 -8.34 3.39 19.18
N ASN A 43 -8.09 3.84 20.42
CA ASN A 43 -6.85 4.52 20.78
C ASN A 43 -5.74 3.50 21.05
N HIS A 44 -4.61 3.65 20.36
CA HIS A 44 -3.52 2.69 20.43
C HIS A 44 -2.14 3.38 20.35
N ARG A 45 -1.09 2.67 20.78
CA ARG A 45 0.28 3.21 20.69
C ARG A 45 0.78 3.07 19.26
N SER A 46 0.79 4.18 18.53
CA SER A 46 1.09 4.16 17.10
C SER A 46 2.58 4.30 16.76
N LEU A 47 3.46 4.48 17.76
CA LEU A 47 4.92 4.56 17.58
C LEU A 47 5.65 3.34 18.17
N SER A 48 5.38 3.04 19.44
CA SER A 48 6.11 2.02 20.20
C SER A 48 5.61 0.60 19.96
N GLN A 49 4.50 0.44 19.22
CA GLN A 49 3.94 -0.86 18.87
C GLN A 49 3.75 -0.95 17.36
N SER A 50 3.89 -2.15 16.80
CA SER A 50 3.61 -2.39 15.37
C SER A 50 2.10 -2.51 15.12
N PRO A 51 1.63 -2.34 13.87
CA PRO A 51 0.23 -2.55 13.53
C PRO A 51 -0.26 -3.95 13.88
N VAL A 52 0.61 -4.97 13.83
CA VAL A 52 0.32 -6.34 14.25
C VAL A 52 -0.11 -6.39 15.71
N GLN A 53 0.68 -5.78 16.59
CA GLN A 53 0.37 -5.73 18.02
C GLN A 53 -0.93 -4.97 18.28
N ASN A 54 -1.15 -3.85 17.60
CA ASN A 54 -2.37 -3.06 17.75
C ASN A 54 -3.62 -3.82 17.23
N ALA A 55 -3.49 -4.54 16.11
CA ALA A 55 -4.58 -5.36 15.59
C ALA A 55 -4.92 -6.51 16.55
N LEU A 56 -3.91 -7.17 17.12
CA LEU A 56 -4.10 -8.23 18.11
C LEU A 56 -4.77 -7.71 19.40
N GLU A 57 -4.32 -6.56 19.91
CA GLU A 57 -4.95 -5.89 21.06
C GLU A 57 -6.42 -5.55 20.80
N LEU A 58 -6.71 -4.98 19.62
CA LEU A 58 -8.07 -4.64 19.22
C LEU A 58 -8.94 -5.90 19.09
N LEU A 59 -8.42 -6.94 18.43
CA LEU A 59 -9.14 -8.18 18.21
C LEU A 59 -9.49 -8.91 19.52
N LYS A 60 -8.63 -8.82 20.53
CA LYS A 60 -8.91 -9.32 21.89
C LYS A 60 -10.12 -8.61 22.52
N LEU A 61 -10.32 -7.33 22.25
CA LEU A 61 -11.44 -6.53 22.76
C LEU A 61 -12.76 -6.78 22.03
N LEU A 62 -12.71 -7.16 20.74
CA LEU A 62 -13.90 -7.36 19.93
C LEU A 62 -14.66 -8.64 20.36
N PRO A 63 -16.01 -8.62 20.41
CA PRO A 63 -16.79 -9.83 20.67
C PRO A 63 -16.74 -10.79 19.48
N ARG A 64 -17.07 -12.06 19.73
CA ARG A 64 -17.27 -13.04 18.64
C ARG A 64 -18.47 -12.64 17.78
N ASP A 65 -18.45 -13.01 16.50
CA ASP A 65 -19.49 -12.77 15.51
C ASP A 65 -19.87 -11.29 15.32
N ALA A 66 -18.93 -10.39 15.64
CA ALA A 66 -19.17 -8.96 15.46
C ALA A 66 -19.20 -8.61 13.97
N ARG A 67 -20.25 -7.90 13.57
CA ARG A 67 -20.38 -7.29 12.24
C ARG A 67 -19.85 -5.87 12.29
N LEU A 68 -18.84 -5.55 11.50
CA LEU A 68 -18.09 -4.29 11.57
C LEU A 68 -18.11 -3.56 10.23
N HIS A 69 -18.29 -2.25 10.30
CA HIS A 69 -17.83 -1.30 9.31
C HIS A 69 -16.65 -0.53 9.90
N ILE A 70 -15.63 -0.23 9.10
CA ILE A 70 -14.39 0.37 9.61
C ILE A 70 -14.07 1.64 8.82
N ILE A 71 -13.71 2.71 9.52
CA ILE A 71 -13.00 3.85 8.95
C ILE A 71 -11.61 3.91 9.59
N THR A 72 -10.58 3.96 8.76
CA THR A 72 -9.21 4.14 9.24
C THR A 72 -8.54 5.35 8.62
N HIS A 73 -7.53 5.87 9.30
CA HIS A 73 -6.69 6.95 8.81
C HIS A 73 -5.21 6.58 8.88
N SER A 74 -4.48 6.89 7.81
CA SER A 74 -3.02 6.77 7.75
C SER A 74 -2.58 5.35 8.14
N ARG A 75 -1.56 5.20 9.02
CA ARG A 75 -1.10 3.92 9.58
C ARG A 75 -2.23 3.05 10.14
N GLY A 76 -3.30 3.64 10.68
CA GLY A 76 -4.46 2.89 11.17
C GLY A 76 -5.08 2.00 10.10
N GLY A 77 -4.89 2.32 8.82
CA GLY A 77 -5.26 1.46 7.71
C GLY A 77 -4.52 0.13 7.69
N LEU A 78 -3.27 0.06 8.12
CA LEU A 78 -2.53 -1.21 8.25
C LEU A 78 -3.10 -2.08 9.37
N VAL A 79 -3.59 -1.47 10.45
CA VAL A 79 -4.33 -2.19 11.51
C VAL A 79 -5.64 -2.72 10.95
N GLY A 80 -6.36 -1.91 10.16
CA GLY A 80 -7.58 -2.33 9.47
C GLY A 80 -7.36 -3.47 8.47
N GLU A 81 -6.28 -3.44 7.68
CA GLU A 81 -5.90 -4.54 6.77
C GLU A 81 -5.74 -5.85 7.52
N LEU A 82 -5.04 -5.83 8.65
CA LEU A 82 -4.78 -7.01 9.46
C LEU A 82 -6.06 -7.64 10.04
N LEU A 83 -7.07 -6.84 10.36
CA LEU A 83 -8.39 -7.34 10.80
C LEU A 83 -9.20 -7.98 9.68
N CYS A 84 -8.90 -7.67 8.42
CA CYS A 84 -9.60 -8.19 7.26
C CYS A 84 -9.04 -9.54 6.76
N LEU A 85 -7.90 -9.97 7.31
CA LEU A 85 -7.25 -11.21 6.90
C LEU A 85 -8.09 -12.42 7.33
N HIS A 86 -8.11 -13.43 6.48
CA HIS A 86 -8.75 -14.71 6.80
C HIS A 86 -7.76 -15.72 7.38
N GLU A 87 -6.58 -15.83 6.78
CA GLU A 87 -5.55 -16.81 7.16
C GLU A 87 -4.15 -16.22 6.94
N ILE A 88 -3.24 -16.48 7.88
CA ILE A 88 -1.82 -16.15 7.76
C ILE A 88 -1.01 -17.46 7.71
N THR A 89 -0.60 -17.86 6.51
CA THR A 89 0.19 -19.07 6.29
C THR A 89 1.69 -18.83 6.52
N THR A 90 2.47 -19.90 6.66
CA THR A 90 3.94 -19.83 6.72
C THR A 90 4.55 -19.10 5.52
N ALA A 91 3.94 -19.20 4.33
CA ALA A 91 4.39 -18.48 3.14
C ALA A 91 4.21 -16.96 3.27
N HIS A 92 3.19 -16.51 4.00
CA HIS A 92 2.94 -15.10 4.30
C HIS A 92 3.98 -14.54 5.28
N LEU A 93 4.51 -15.39 6.18
CA LEU A 93 5.53 -15.01 7.16
C LEU A 93 6.96 -14.92 6.60
N ALA A 94 7.19 -15.40 5.37
CA ALA A 94 8.52 -15.40 4.73
C ALA A 94 9.25 -14.04 4.76
N PRO A 95 8.61 -12.86 4.58
CA PRO A 95 9.29 -11.57 4.71
C PRO A 95 9.88 -11.31 6.09
N PHE A 96 9.27 -11.82 7.17
CA PHE A 96 9.71 -11.59 8.55
C PHE A 96 10.94 -12.42 8.94
N HIS A 97 11.26 -13.45 8.15
CA HIS A 97 12.47 -14.27 8.33
C HIS A 97 13.69 -13.70 7.58
N LYS A 98 13.51 -12.62 6.81
CA LYS A 98 14.61 -11.99 6.07
C LYS A 98 15.34 -10.96 6.93
N GLY A 99 16.66 -10.94 6.79
CA GLY A 99 17.53 -9.98 7.47
C GLY A 99 18.08 -10.50 8.80
N SER A 100 18.85 -9.67 9.50
CA SER A 100 19.53 -10.00 10.76
C SER A 100 18.75 -9.63 12.02
N VAL A 101 17.57 -9.02 11.87
CA VAL A 101 16.73 -8.56 12.98
C VAL A 101 15.87 -9.72 13.49
N ASP A 102 15.93 -10.00 14.79
CA ASP A 102 15.05 -10.99 15.42
C ASP A 102 13.61 -10.47 15.45
N ARG A 103 12.73 -11.13 14.70
CA ARG A 103 11.29 -10.82 14.61
C ARG A 103 10.41 -11.89 15.23
N SER A 104 10.96 -12.77 16.08
CA SER A 104 10.24 -13.89 16.68
C SER A 104 8.98 -13.45 17.43
N ARG A 105 9.02 -12.29 18.11
CA ARG A 105 7.84 -11.72 18.80
C ARG A 105 6.75 -11.26 17.83
N GLU A 106 7.12 -10.69 16.70
CA GLU A 106 6.16 -10.21 15.69
C GLU A 106 5.53 -11.39 14.93
N ILE A 107 6.33 -12.41 14.62
CA ILE A 107 5.87 -13.68 14.05
C ILE A 107 4.87 -14.36 15.00
N ALA A 108 5.20 -14.46 16.29
CA ALA A 108 4.30 -15.03 17.29
C ALA A 108 2.98 -14.24 17.40
N ALA A 109 3.05 -12.91 17.35
CA ALA A 109 1.86 -12.06 17.37
C ALA A 109 1.00 -12.22 16.11
N LEU A 110 1.60 -12.43 14.92
CA LEU A 110 0.88 -12.73 13.68
C LEU A 110 0.19 -14.09 13.74
N GLN A 111 0.85 -15.10 14.31
CA GLN A 111 0.26 -16.42 14.51
C GLN A 111 -0.94 -16.34 15.46
N GLU A 112 -0.77 -15.70 16.62
CA GLU A 112 -1.87 -15.48 17.58
C GLU A 112 -3.02 -14.66 16.96
N LEU A 113 -2.69 -13.65 16.16
CA LEU A 113 -3.68 -12.87 15.41
C LEU A 113 -4.47 -13.77 14.45
N SER A 114 -3.80 -14.64 13.69
CA SER A 114 -4.43 -15.57 12.75
C SER A 114 -5.40 -16.51 13.46
N ASP A 115 -4.98 -17.11 14.58
CA ASP A 115 -5.83 -18.01 15.37
C ASP A 115 -7.06 -17.28 15.91
N LEU A 116 -6.86 -16.05 16.41
CA LEU A 116 -7.93 -15.26 16.99
C LEU A 116 -8.91 -14.73 15.92
N LEU A 117 -8.46 -14.47 14.69
CA LEU A 117 -9.34 -14.08 13.59
C LEU A 117 -10.35 -15.21 13.26
N VAL A 118 -9.87 -16.46 13.24
CA VAL A 118 -10.72 -17.65 13.07
C VAL A 118 -11.68 -17.80 14.24
N GLU A 119 -11.20 -17.64 15.48
CA GLU A 119 -12.03 -17.77 16.69
C GLU A 119 -13.12 -16.69 16.79
N LYS A 120 -12.79 -15.46 16.41
CA LYS A 120 -13.71 -14.31 16.54
C LYS A 120 -14.77 -14.30 15.46
N HIS A 121 -14.52 -14.92 14.30
CA HIS A 121 -15.48 -15.04 13.21
C HIS A 121 -16.14 -13.68 12.86
N LEU A 122 -15.31 -12.65 12.70
CA LEU A 122 -15.76 -11.30 12.42
C LEU A 122 -16.34 -11.20 11.01
N THR A 123 -17.39 -10.39 10.84
CA THR A 123 -17.92 -10.03 9.52
C THR A 123 -17.57 -8.57 9.23
N LEU A 124 -16.63 -8.32 8.31
CA LEU A 124 -16.21 -6.97 7.93
C LEU A 124 -16.80 -6.62 6.57
N ASP A 125 -17.95 -5.97 6.52
CA ASP A 125 -18.61 -5.70 5.24
C ASP A 125 -17.99 -4.51 4.52
N ARG A 126 -17.65 -3.46 5.27
CA ARG A 126 -17.27 -2.16 4.70
C ARG A 126 -16.03 -1.64 5.36
N PHE A 127 -15.04 -1.32 4.54
CA PHE A 127 -13.79 -0.77 5.02
C PHE A 127 -13.45 0.49 4.22
N VAL A 128 -13.54 1.65 4.86
CA VAL A 128 -13.02 2.92 4.33
C VAL A 128 -11.61 3.15 4.87
N ARG A 129 -10.63 3.18 3.97
CA ARG A 129 -9.21 3.37 4.29
C ARG A 129 -8.73 4.71 3.75
N VAL A 130 -8.49 5.67 4.62
CA VAL A 130 -8.13 7.04 4.26
C VAL A 130 -6.63 7.25 4.38
N ALA A 131 -5.95 7.59 3.28
CA ALA A 131 -4.53 7.95 3.25
C ALA A 131 -3.56 6.92 3.88
N CYS A 132 -3.89 5.63 3.82
CA CYS A 132 -3.03 4.60 4.38
C CYS A 132 -1.77 4.40 3.54
N PRO A 133 -0.56 4.31 4.11
CA PRO A 133 0.65 3.93 3.39
C PRO A 133 0.67 2.41 3.15
N ALA A 134 -0.28 1.88 2.37
CA ALA A 134 -0.47 0.45 2.18
C ALA A 134 0.66 -0.23 1.38
N ARG A 135 1.43 0.53 0.59
CA ARG A 135 2.73 0.12 0.00
C ARG A 135 3.95 0.77 0.67
N GLY A 136 3.74 1.36 1.85
CA GLY A 136 4.73 2.15 2.57
C GLY A 136 4.87 3.59 2.06
N THR A 137 5.70 4.38 2.75
CA THR A 137 6.07 5.75 2.38
C THR A 137 7.58 5.94 2.52
N LEU A 138 8.22 6.47 1.47
CA LEU A 138 9.67 6.67 1.41
C LEU A 138 10.18 7.69 2.43
N LEU A 139 9.32 8.60 2.90
CA LEU A 139 9.66 9.60 3.89
C LEU A 139 10.01 8.96 5.23
N ALA A 140 9.27 7.93 5.63
CA ALA A 140 9.56 7.17 6.84
C ALA A 140 10.91 6.43 6.74
N ALA A 141 11.31 6.02 5.53
CA ALA A 141 12.49 5.20 5.31
C ALA A 141 13.81 6.00 5.16
N ARG A 142 13.81 7.10 4.40
CA ARG A 142 15.08 7.75 3.95
C ARG A 142 15.30 9.16 4.48
N ARG A 143 14.24 9.83 4.95
CA ARG A 143 14.26 11.25 5.36
C ARG A 143 13.44 11.44 6.63
N PHE A 144 13.72 10.64 7.66
CA PHE A 144 12.90 10.57 8.86
C PHE A 144 12.76 11.92 9.58
N ASP A 145 13.82 12.73 9.63
CA ASP A 145 13.81 14.10 10.13
C ASP A 145 12.85 15.02 9.37
N ARG A 146 12.84 14.94 8.02
CA ARG A 146 11.93 15.69 7.16
C ARG A 146 10.50 15.20 7.31
N TYR A 147 10.29 13.88 7.35
CA TYR A 147 9.00 13.25 7.60
C TYR A 147 8.35 13.80 8.87
N LEU A 148 9.09 13.78 9.99
CA LEU A 148 8.60 14.30 11.26
C LEU A 148 8.32 15.80 11.20
N SER A 149 9.16 16.57 10.51
CA SER A 149 8.98 18.03 10.36
C SER A 149 7.72 18.39 9.54
N VAL A 150 7.46 17.64 8.47
CA VAL A 150 6.27 17.80 7.63
C VAL A 150 5.03 17.41 8.41
N LEU A 151 5.04 16.25 9.09
CA LEU A 151 3.95 15.82 9.95
C LEU A 151 3.60 16.85 11.01
N LEU A 152 4.60 17.39 11.72
CA LEU A 152 4.38 18.39 12.75
C LEU A 152 3.74 19.66 12.18
N SER A 153 4.27 20.15 11.05
CA SER A 153 3.79 21.38 10.41
C SER A 153 2.34 21.25 9.96
N LEU A 154 1.97 20.10 9.39
CA LEU A 154 0.60 19.82 8.94
C LEU A 154 -0.35 19.61 10.12
N ALA A 155 0.09 18.91 11.17
CA ALA A 155 -0.71 18.74 12.38
C ALA A 155 -0.99 20.09 13.07
N GLU A 156 0.02 20.96 13.23
CA GLU A 156 -0.16 22.31 13.78
C GLU A 156 -1.13 23.16 12.94
N HIS A 157 -1.13 22.99 11.62
CA HIS A 157 -2.03 23.70 10.72
C HIS A 157 -3.48 23.18 10.78
N ALA A 158 -3.66 21.85 10.75
CA ALA A 158 -4.98 21.22 10.67
C ALA A 158 -5.74 21.22 12.01
N ILE A 159 -5.01 21.09 13.12
CA ILE A 159 -5.59 20.92 14.46
C ILE A 159 -5.44 22.20 15.30
N GLY A 160 -4.53 23.09 14.91
CA GLY A 160 -4.18 24.28 15.66
C GLY A 160 -3.23 24.00 16.82
N LYS A 161 -2.73 25.07 17.45
CA LYS A 161 -1.83 24.96 18.61
C LYS A 161 -2.63 24.67 19.87
N ASN A 162 -2.44 23.48 20.41
CA ASN A 162 -3.07 22.99 21.64
C ASN A 162 -2.09 22.14 22.46
N LEU A 163 -2.53 21.62 23.61
CA LEU A 163 -1.68 20.79 24.48
C LEU A 163 -1.17 19.54 23.76
N PHE A 164 -1.99 18.90 22.93
CA PHE A 164 -1.61 17.73 22.15
C PHE A 164 -0.48 18.03 21.15
N THR A 165 -0.64 19.06 20.32
CA THR A 165 0.40 19.48 19.36
C THR A 165 1.70 19.92 20.05
N ALA A 166 1.63 20.45 21.28
CA ALA A 166 2.82 20.73 22.09
C ALA A 166 3.55 19.45 22.51
N TYR A 167 2.83 18.41 22.96
CA TYR A 167 3.41 17.09 23.26
C TYR A 167 3.94 16.39 22.01
N LEU A 168 3.22 16.50 20.89
CA LEU A 168 3.67 15.98 19.61
C LEU A 168 5.00 16.63 19.20
N LYS A 169 5.07 17.96 19.27
CA LYS A 169 6.27 18.74 19.00
C LYS A 169 7.44 18.31 19.87
N SER A 170 7.25 18.19 21.18
CA SER A 170 8.34 17.78 22.08
C SER A 170 8.81 16.36 21.79
N THR A 171 7.89 15.44 21.51
CA THR A 171 8.22 14.06 21.11
C THR A 171 9.01 14.02 19.81
N ILE A 172 8.57 14.74 18.78
CA ILE A 172 9.25 14.83 17.49
C ILE A 172 10.65 15.43 17.65
N LEU A 173 10.78 16.54 18.39
CA LEU A 173 12.08 17.16 18.65
C LEU A 173 13.02 16.20 19.38
N GLN A 174 12.51 15.42 20.34
CA GLN A 174 13.30 14.41 21.04
C GLN A 174 13.79 13.32 20.08
N LEU A 175 12.91 12.80 19.21
CA LEU A 175 13.30 11.79 18.22
C LEU A 175 14.39 12.29 17.27
N ILE A 176 14.28 13.55 16.82
CA ILE A 176 15.29 14.20 15.98
C ILE A 176 16.61 14.38 16.75
N GLN A 177 16.56 14.88 17.99
CA GLN A 177 17.75 15.08 18.83
C GLN A 177 18.49 13.78 19.12
N GLN A 178 17.76 12.69 19.35
CA GLN A 178 18.32 11.36 19.57
C GLN A 178 18.77 10.66 18.30
N ARG A 179 18.57 11.26 17.11
CA ARG A 179 18.81 10.64 15.81
C ARG A 179 18.19 9.25 15.74
N ALA A 180 16.94 9.15 16.21
CA ALA A 180 16.25 7.87 16.32
C ALA A 180 16.22 7.17 14.96
N ASP A 181 16.60 5.89 14.96
CA ASP A 181 16.51 5.04 13.79
C ASP A 181 15.04 4.63 13.57
N PRO A 182 14.40 4.99 12.44
CA PRO A 182 13.01 4.63 12.17
C PRO A 182 12.79 3.10 12.16
N ALA A 183 13.82 2.31 11.83
CA ALA A 183 13.73 0.84 11.87
C ALA A 183 13.60 0.27 13.30
N GLN A 184 13.96 1.06 14.32
CA GLN A 184 13.84 0.69 15.73
C GLN A 184 12.50 1.13 16.35
N LEU A 185 11.66 1.84 15.59
CA LEU A 185 10.34 2.29 16.02
C LEU A 185 9.29 1.44 15.31
N PRO A 186 8.72 0.39 15.94
CA PRO A 186 7.88 -0.59 15.23
C PRO A 186 6.66 0.02 14.53
N GLY A 187 6.14 1.13 15.06
CA GLY A 187 5.04 1.86 14.44
C GLY A 187 5.45 2.61 13.16
N ILE A 188 6.69 3.11 13.09
CA ILE A 188 7.24 3.80 11.92
C ILE A 188 7.78 2.81 10.89
N GLU A 189 8.55 1.82 11.35
CA GLU A 189 9.12 0.76 10.51
C GLU A 189 8.05 0.09 9.66
N ALA A 190 6.89 -0.19 10.25
CA ALA A 190 5.75 -0.80 9.56
C ALA A 190 5.18 0.01 8.39
N MET A 191 5.52 1.30 8.26
CA MET A 191 5.13 2.16 7.15
C MET A 191 6.25 2.34 6.11
N MET A 192 7.42 1.71 6.29
CA MET A 192 8.50 1.75 5.30
C MET A 192 8.19 0.77 4.17
N PRO A 193 8.44 1.12 2.89
CA PRO A 193 8.22 0.20 1.76
C PRO A 193 8.97 -1.13 1.90
N GLU A 194 10.13 -1.11 2.57
CA GLU A 194 10.96 -2.28 2.81
C GLU A 194 10.51 -3.14 4.01
N SER A 195 9.47 -2.71 4.75
CA SER A 195 8.96 -3.43 5.92
C SER A 195 8.41 -4.82 5.53
N PRO A 196 8.67 -5.86 6.34
CA PRO A 196 8.09 -7.17 6.10
C PRO A 196 6.56 -7.16 6.18
N LEU A 197 5.95 -6.24 6.94
CA LEU A 197 4.49 -6.11 6.98
C LEU A 197 3.94 -5.63 5.64
N ILE A 198 4.55 -4.61 5.04
CA ILE A 198 4.16 -4.11 3.72
C ILE A 198 4.35 -5.20 2.66
N ALA A 199 5.48 -5.89 2.69
CA ALA A 199 5.76 -7.01 1.79
C ALA A 199 4.75 -8.16 1.95
N MET A 200 4.33 -8.47 3.19
CA MET A 200 3.32 -9.49 3.47
C MET A 200 1.96 -9.04 2.93
N LEU A 201 1.47 -7.85 3.30
CA LEU A 201 0.13 -7.38 2.92
C LEU A 201 -0.05 -7.26 1.39
N ASN A 202 1.02 -7.00 0.64
CA ASN A 202 0.96 -6.90 -0.83
C ASN A 202 1.35 -8.20 -1.55
N ARG A 203 1.46 -9.33 -0.84
CA ARG A 203 1.87 -10.62 -1.42
C ARG A 203 0.73 -11.28 -2.21
N TYR A 204 1.07 -11.97 -3.30
CA TYR A 204 0.14 -12.83 -4.03
C TYR A 204 -0.49 -13.87 -3.10
N GLY A 205 -1.82 -14.06 -3.20
CA GLY A 205 -2.57 -15.01 -2.37
C GLY A 205 -3.04 -14.44 -1.02
N MET A 206 -2.63 -13.22 -0.66
CA MET A 206 -3.21 -12.50 0.47
C MET A 206 -4.55 -11.89 0.06
N GLU A 207 -5.62 -12.44 0.60
CA GLU A 207 -6.99 -11.99 0.32
C GLU A 207 -7.74 -11.57 1.58
N CYS A 208 -8.59 -10.57 1.41
CA CYS A 208 -9.51 -10.06 2.41
C CYS A 208 -10.95 -10.15 1.89
N ASN A 209 -11.88 -10.40 2.81
CA ASN A 209 -13.31 -10.52 2.53
C ASN A 209 -14.09 -9.20 2.75
N ALA A 210 -13.39 -8.07 2.96
CA ALA A 210 -14.01 -6.79 3.23
C ALA A 210 -14.04 -5.88 2.00
N ASP A 211 -15.17 -5.23 1.75
CA ASP A 211 -15.31 -4.29 0.65
C ASP A 211 -14.56 -2.99 0.97
N LEU A 212 -13.49 -2.76 0.22
CA LEU A 212 -12.57 -1.64 0.47
C LEU A 212 -12.93 -0.43 -0.39
N ALA A 213 -13.07 0.72 0.25
CA ALA A 213 -12.96 2.04 -0.36
C ALA A 213 -11.70 2.75 0.14
N VAL A 214 -10.79 3.09 -0.76
CA VAL A 214 -9.64 3.95 -0.49
C VAL A 214 -10.04 5.39 -0.75
N VAL A 215 -9.82 6.26 0.23
CA VAL A 215 -9.85 7.71 0.01
C VAL A 215 -8.41 8.17 -0.09
N ALA A 216 -8.03 8.57 -1.29
CA ALA A 216 -6.69 9.04 -1.62
C ALA A 216 -6.76 10.46 -2.15
N GLY A 217 -5.62 11.15 -2.17
CA GLY A 217 -5.62 12.50 -2.68
C GLY A 217 -4.25 13.04 -3.04
N ASP A 218 -4.29 14.20 -3.68
CA ASP A 218 -3.16 14.95 -4.20
C ASP A 218 -3.24 16.41 -3.77
N CYS A 219 -2.19 16.87 -3.09
CA CYS A 219 -2.07 18.22 -2.58
C CYS A 219 -1.53 19.16 -3.67
N GLN A 220 -2.31 20.17 -4.03
CA GLN A 220 -1.86 21.23 -4.93
C GLN A 220 -1.40 22.47 -4.17
N ALA A 221 -0.53 23.27 -4.79
CA ALA A 221 -0.02 24.49 -4.17
C ALA A 221 -1.13 25.48 -3.82
N GLY A 222 -1.22 25.84 -2.53
CA GLY A 222 -2.14 26.84 -1.98
C GLY A 222 -1.47 27.75 -0.95
N ASN A 223 -2.18 28.81 -0.55
CA ASN A 223 -1.61 29.92 0.25
C ASN A 223 -1.11 29.51 1.66
N GLY A 224 -1.55 28.38 2.22
CA GLY A 224 -1.22 27.94 3.59
C GLY A 224 -0.09 26.91 3.74
N ILE A 225 0.28 26.20 2.66
CA ILE A 225 1.19 25.03 2.70
C ILE A 225 2.42 25.26 1.81
N LEU A 226 2.54 26.45 1.21
CA LEU A 226 3.62 26.80 0.27
C LEU A 226 5.03 26.58 0.85
N ASN A 227 5.22 26.80 2.15
CA ASN A 227 6.49 26.55 2.83
C ASN A 227 6.78 25.06 3.00
N THR A 228 5.77 24.25 3.32
CA THR A 228 5.90 22.78 3.38
C THR A 228 6.23 22.24 1.99
N LEU A 229 5.51 22.66 0.95
CA LEU A 229 5.80 22.28 -0.44
C LEU A 229 7.22 22.70 -0.87
N LYS A 230 7.72 23.87 -0.45
CA LYS A 230 9.12 24.27 -0.70
C LYS A 230 10.15 23.32 -0.08
N VAL A 231 9.90 22.82 1.15
CA VAL A 231 10.78 21.82 1.79
C VAL A 231 10.83 20.53 0.97
N LEU A 232 9.73 20.21 0.28
CA LEU A 232 9.54 18.97 -0.46
C LEU A 232 9.96 19.08 -1.93
N ALA A 233 9.92 20.28 -2.52
CA ALA A 233 10.22 20.56 -3.93
C ALA A 233 11.64 20.20 -4.39
N SER A 234 12.58 20.03 -3.45
CA SER A 234 13.94 19.57 -3.74
C SER A 234 14.05 18.07 -4.03
N ASP A 235 12.98 17.32 -3.82
CA ASP A 235 12.99 15.86 -3.83
C ASP A 235 12.13 15.31 -4.97
N VAL A 236 12.75 14.53 -5.86
CA VAL A 236 12.17 14.04 -7.11
C VAL A 236 10.90 13.21 -6.88
N TYR A 237 10.76 12.61 -5.70
CA TYR A 237 9.59 11.80 -5.31
C TYR A 237 8.32 12.61 -5.03
N TYR A 238 8.42 13.95 -4.86
CA TYR A 238 7.26 14.84 -4.76
C TYR A 238 6.80 15.36 -6.13
N ARG A 239 7.30 14.76 -7.22
CA ARG A 239 6.75 14.99 -8.57
C ARG A 239 5.54 14.12 -8.87
N GLU A 240 5.33 13.06 -8.09
CA GLU A 240 4.14 12.20 -8.15
C GLU A 240 3.05 12.75 -7.25
N ASP A 241 1.79 12.39 -7.52
CA ASP A 241 0.66 12.76 -6.69
C ASP A 241 0.86 12.28 -5.23
N HIS A 242 0.60 13.16 -4.27
CA HIS A 242 0.76 12.87 -2.84
C HIS A 242 -0.08 13.76 -1.95
N ASP A 243 -0.32 13.32 -0.72
CA ASP A 243 -0.98 14.16 0.31
C ASP A 243 -0.01 14.86 1.28
N LEU A 244 1.27 14.97 0.86
CA LEU A 244 2.45 15.49 1.58
C LEU A 244 3.11 14.49 2.54
N VAL A 245 2.46 13.36 2.84
CA VAL A 245 3.01 12.34 3.77
C VAL A 245 3.09 10.98 3.09
N VAL A 246 2.13 10.67 2.23
CA VAL A 246 2.03 9.40 1.52
C VAL A 246 1.82 9.69 0.03
N ASN A 247 2.59 9.00 -0.82
CA ASN A 247 2.36 9.01 -2.26
C ASN A 247 1.01 8.36 -2.57
N THR A 248 0.20 8.97 -3.44
CA THR A 248 -1.16 8.52 -3.75
C THR A 248 -1.17 7.07 -4.24
N ALA A 249 -0.20 6.69 -5.08
CA ALA A 249 -0.06 5.32 -5.58
C ALA A 249 0.17 4.27 -4.47
N ALA A 250 0.80 4.67 -3.35
CA ALA A 250 1.01 3.78 -2.20
C ALA A 250 -0.29 3.53 -1.41
N MET A 251 -1.28 4.42 -1.53
CA MET A 251 -2.58 4.30 -0.84
C MET A 251 -3.47 3.21 -1.43
N TYR A 252 -3.24 2.83 -2.69
CA TYR A 252 -4.04 1.82 -3.39
C TYR A 252 -3.59 0.36 -3.14
N GLY A 253 -2.48 0.14 -2.42
CA GLY A 253 -1.98 -1.22 -2.16
C GLY A 253 -2.69 -1.98 -1.03
N GLY A 254 -2.01 -2.97 -0.45
CA GLY A 254 -2.56 -3.87 0.57
C GLY A 254 -3.11 -5.16 -0.02
N ALA A 255 -3.79 -5.96 0.81
CA ALA A 255 -4.22 -7.30 0.43
C ALA A 255 -5.32 -7.23 -0.64
N ALA A 256 -5.35 -8.23 -1.53
CA ALA A 256 -6.37 -8.28 -2.57
C ALA A 256 -7.77 -8.45 -1.96
N ARG A 257 -8.80 -7.91 -2.63
CA ARG A 257 -10.18 -8.04 -2.19
C ARG A 257 -10.93 -9.03 -3.06
N ARG A 258 -11.63 -9.99 -2.44
CA ARG A 258 -12.41 -11.00 -3.18
C ARG A 258 -13.53 -10.39 -4.02
N HIS A 259 -14.14 -9.32 -3.53
CA HIS A 259 -15.25 -8.61 -4.19
C HIS A 259 -14.80 -7.30 -4.86
N GLY A 260 -13.49 -7.17 -5.11
CA GLY A 260 -12.89 -5.94 -5.60
C GLY A 260 -12.73 -4.89 -4.50
N GLY A 261 -11.95 -3.87 -4.77
CA GLY A 261 -11.94 -2.68 -3.94
C GLY A 261 -11.81 -1.46 -4.83
N TYR A 262 -12.12 -0.31 -4.26
CA TYR A 262 -12.41 0.88 -5.02
C TYR A 262 -11.69 2.07 -4.42
N PHE A 263 -11.49 3.13 -5.20
CA PHE A 263 -10.91 4.36 -4.71
C PHE A 263 -11.69 5.60 -5.12
N TRP A 264 -11.63 6.60 -4.25
CA TRP A 264 -11.97 7.99 -4.56
C TRP A 264 -10.67 8.80 -4.51
N PHE A 265 -10.39 9.53 -5.57
CA PHE A 265 -9.26 10.44 -5.66
C PHE A 265 -9.72 11.89 -5.55
N GLU A 266 -9.19 12.62 -4.57
CA GLU A 266 -9.46 14.04 -4.36
C GLU A 266 -8.20 14.87 -4.60
N ARG A 267 -8.30 15.92 -5.41
CA ARG A 267 -7.17 16.81 -5.71
C ARG A 267 -7.54 18.26 -5.41
N GLY A 268 -6.64 18.99 -4.77
CA GLY A 268 -6.82 20.43 -4.55
C GLY A 268 -5.90 21.04 -3.48
N ALA A 269 -5.98 22.36 -3.34
CA ALA A 269 -5.16 23.11 -2.38
C ALA A 269 -5.48 22.80 -0.90
N GLU A 270 -6.72 22.39 -0.63
CA GLU A 270 -7.20 22.01 0.70
C GLU A 270 -7.02 20.51 0.98
N VAL A 271 -6.47 19.73 0.04
CA VAL A 271 -6.23 18.29 0.22
C VAL A 271 -4.84 18.08 0.77
N ASN A 272 -4.75 17.46 1.94
CA ASN A 272 -3.51 17.00 2.56
C ASN A 272 -3.81 15.87 3.55
N HIS A 273 -2.75 15.26 4.08
CA HIS A 273 -2.84 14.08 4.94
C HIS A 273 -3.81 14.22 6.14
N PHE A 274 -4.02 15.43 6.67
CA PHE A 274 -4.87 15.68 7.85
C PHE A 274 -6.23 16.33 7.52
N SER A 275 -6.50 16.68 6.27
CA SER A 275 -7.71 17.43 5.91
C SER A 275 -8.87 16.58 5.40
N TYR A 276 -8.68 15.30 5.09
CA TYR A 276 -9.75 14.44 4.53
C TYR A 276 -11.05 14.46 5.35
N PHE A 277 -10.99 14.43 6.67
CA PHE A 277 -12.20 14.51 7.52
C PHE A 277 -12.74 15.94 7.67
N ALA A 278 -11.96 16.97 7.36
CA ALA A 278 -12.42 18.36 7.26
C ALA A 278 -13.05 18.67 5.90
N ASN A 279 -12.68 17.94 4.84
CA ASN A 279 -13.16 18.16 3.49
C ASN A 279 -14.59 17.59 3.30
N PRO A 280 -15.59 18.42 2.93
CA PRO A 280 -16.96 17.95 2.71
C PRO A 280 -17.10 16.90 1.61
N THR A 281 -16.23 16.93 0.59
CA THR A 281 -16.26 15.96 -0.51
C THR A 281 -15.81 14.58 -0.03
N SER A 282 -14.65 14.50 0.62
CA SER A 282 -14.17 13.28 1.28
C SER A 282 -15.19 12.71 2.26
N ARG A 283 -15.76 13.51 3.17
CA ARG A 283 -16.79 13.03 4.11
C ARG A 283 -18.01 12.45 3.40
N ARG A 284 -18.56 13.14 2.40
CA ARG A 284 -19.72 12.62 1.63
C ARG A 284 -19.42 11.29 0.96
N LYS A 285 -18.20 11.09 0.43
CA LYS A 285 -17.79 9.81 -0.17
C LYS A 285 -17.65 8.70 0.86
N ILE A 286 -17.08 9.01 2.03
CA ILE A 286 -17.00 8.08 3.16
C ILE A 286 -18.42 7.65 3.58
N LEU A 287 -19.33 8.60 3.79
CA LEU A 287 -20.72 8.31 4.17
C LEU A 287 -21.45 7.50 3.09
N ALA A 288 -21.30 7.87 1.83
CA ALA A 288 -21.92 7.15 0.71
C ALA A 288 -21.47 5.68 0.67
N TRP A 289 -20.18 5.42 0.86
CA TRP A 289 -19.66 4.05 0.96
C TRP A 289 -20.24 3.29 2.16
N LEU A 290 -20.30 3.94 3.32
CA LEU A 290 -20.85 3.34 4.54
C LEU A 290 -22.35 3.10 4.50
N ARG A 291 -23.10 3.76 3.61
CA ARG A 291 -24.56 3.65 3.45
C ARG A 291 -25.00 2.81 2.23
N ARG A 292 -24.10 2.52 1.29
CA ARG A 292 -24.37 1.74 0.06
C ARG A 292 -25.11 0.42 0.31
N LYS A 293 -25.92 -0.06 -0.61
CA LYS A 293 -26.38 -1.47 -0.58
C LYS A 293 -25.28 -2.39 -1.14
N GLU A 294 -25.36 -3.68 -0.85
CA GLU A 294 -24.32 -4.67 -1.19
C GLU A 294 -23.97 -4.67 -2.70
N ASP A 295 -24.98 -4.51 -3.56
CA ASP A 295 -24.82 -4.43 -5.02
C ASP A 295 -24.76 -3.00 -5.58
N GLU A 296 -24.71 -1.98 -4.72
CA GLU A 296 -24.74 -0.58 -5.16
C GLU A 296 -23.35 -0.06 -5.51
N VAL A 297 -23.20 0.36 -6.75
CA VAL A 297 -22.03 1.11 -7.21
C VAL A 297 -22.13 2.54 -6.67
N VAL A 298 -21.17 2.92 -5.83
CA VAL A 298 -21.10 4.28 -5.30
C VAL A 298 -20.51 5.19 -6.38
N ASN A 299 -21.31 6.16 -6.85
CA ASN A 299 -20.91 7.06 -7.93
C ASN A 299 -19.55 7.73 -7.66
N GLY A 300 -18.69 7.73 -8.68
CA GLY A 300 -17.36 8.36 -8.67
C GLY A 300 -16.25 7.54 -8.00
N PHE A 301 -16.54 6.36 -7.45
CA PHE A 301 -15.49 5.41 -7.10
C PHE A 301 -15.01 4.67 -8.35
N GLU A 302 -13.70 4.53 -8.48
CA GLU A 302 -13.05 3.74 -9.52
C GLU A 302 -12.54 2.42 -8.92
N GLU A 303 -12.49 1.35 -9.72
CA GLU A 303 -12.00 0.05 -9.25
C GLU A 303 -10.47 0.07 -9.10
N ILE A 304 -9.98 -0.41 -7.97
CA ILE A 304 -8.56 -0.69 -7.76
C ILE A 304 -8.27 -2.05 -8.37
N ASN A 305 -7.33 -2.09 -9.30
CA ASN A 305 -6.81 -3.35 -9.79
C ASN A 305 -5.87 -3.97 -8.75
N PHE A 306 -6.43 -4.76 -7.83
CA PHE A 306 -5.68 -5.50 -6.81
C PHE A 306 -4.88 -6.67 -7.37
N ARG A 307 -5.03 -7.03 -8.66
CA ARG A 307 -4.40 -8.22 -9.24
C ARG A 307 -2.90 -8.17 -8.93
N PRO A 308 -2.40 -9.06 -8.06
CA PRO A 308 -0.99 -9.37 -8.11
C PRO A 308 -0.80 -10.07 -9.45
N LEU A 309 0.12 -9.53 -10.23
CA LEU A 309 0.40 -10.01 -11.56
C LEU A 309 0.59 -11.52 -11.53
N ALA A 310 -0.30 -12.24 -12.22
CA ALA A 310 -0.08 -13.65 -12.46
C ALA A 310 1.19 -13.77 -13.31
N PRO A 311 2.20 -14.56 -12.91
CA PRO A 311 3.35 -14.87 -13.74
C PRO A 311 2.95 -15.47 -15.11
N ALA A 312 1.72 -15.99 -15.20
CA ALA A 312 1.19 -16.71 -16.36
C ALA A 312 0.78 -15.80 -17.54
N LEU A 313 0.55 -14.51 -17.33
CA LEU A 313 0.10 -13.60 -18.42
C LEU A 313 1.21 -13.16 -19.37
N LEU A 314 2.47 -13.53 -19.10
CA LEU A 314 3.63 -13.23 -19.95
C LEU A 314 4.11 -14.41 -20.79
N ARG A 315 3.38 -15.54 -20.81
CA ARG A 315 3.53 -16.56 -21.86
C ARG A 315 2.76 -16.09 -23.08
N GLY A 316 3.34 -15.16 -23.84
CA GLY A 316 2.78 -14.48 -25.02
C GLY A 316 1.57 -15.13 -25.70
N ALA A 317 0.36 -14.78 -25.26
CA ALA A 317 -0.88 -15.26 -25.85
C ALA A 317 -2.08 -14.33 -25.54
N THR A 318 -1.93 -13.02 -25.73
CA THR A 318 -3.05 -12.19 -26.20
C THR A 318 -2.88 -12.11 -27.72
N ALA A 319 -3.90 -12.57 -28.46
CA ALA A 319 -3.84 -12.56 -29.92
C ALA A 319 -3.58 -11.12 -30.39
N PRO A 320 -2.46 -10.83 -31.08
CA PRO A 320 -2.09 -9.47 -31.42
C PRO A 320 -3.16 -8.86 -32.34
N ARG A 321 -3.55 -7.61 -32.07
CA ARG A 321 -4.21 -6.76 -33.05
C ARG A 321 -3.27 -6.61 -34.25
N THR A 322 -3.61 -7.23 -35.38
CA THR A 322 -2.79 -7.19 -36.60
C THR A 322 -2.96 -5.88 -37.38
N ASP A 323 -3.89 -5.01 -36.94
CA ASP A 323 -4.32 -3.77 -37.58
C ASP A 323 -3.78 -2.50 -36.90
N ALA A 324 -2.94 -2.61 -35.86
CA ALA A 324 -2.47 -1.48 -35.04
C ALA A 324 -0.97 -1.18 -35.21
N PRO A 325 -0.52 0.07 -35.02
CA PRO A 325 0.90 0.40 -34.97
C PRO A 325 1.62 -0.43 -33.89
N THR A 326 2.86 -0.83 -34.16
CA THR A 326 3.59 -1.74 -33.27
C THR A 326 4.47 -0.97 -32.29
N VAL A 327 4.44 -1.36 -31.02
CA VAL A 327 5.35 -0.88 -29.98
C VAL A 327 6.20 -2.05 -29.50
N ILE A 328 7.52 -1.92 -29.59
CA ILE A 328 8.44 -2.90 -29.00
C ILE A 328 8.82 -2.40 -27.60
N LEU A 329 8.45 -3.17 -26.58
CA LEU A 329 8.73 -2.85 -25.18
C LEU A 329 10.06 -3.47 -24.77
N ILE A 330 11.09 -2.62 -24.67
CA ILE A 330 12.45 -2.99 -24.27
C ILE A 330 12.61 -2.67 -22.78
N PRO A 331 12.91 -3.66 -21.92
CA PRO A 331 13.09 -3.42 -20.49
C PRO A 331 14.38 -2.66 -20.21
N ALA A 332 14.44 -2.00 -19.06
CA ALA A 332 15.69 -1.53 -18.46
C ALA A 332 16.57 -2.70 -17.99
N LEU A 333 17.81 -2.39 -17.59
CA LEU A 333 18.75 -3.37 -17.04
C LEU A 333 18.09 -4.20 -15.92
N PHE A 334 18.24 -5.52 -16.00
CA PHE A 334 17.61 -6.53 -15.12
C PHE A 334 16.09 -6.72 -15.27
N GLY A 335 15.44 -6.06 -16.22
CA GLY A 335 13.99 -6.06 -16.37
C GLY A 335 13.39 -7.28 -17.09
N SER A 336 14.19 -8.29 -17.46
CA SER A 336 13.73 -9.56 -18.05
C SER A 336 13.69 -10.67 -17.01
N HIS A 337 12.76 -11.62 -17.11
CA HIS A 337 12.88 -12.93 -16.47
C HIS A 337 13.96 -13.76 -17.17
N LEU A 338 14.78 -14.48 -16.40
CA LEU A 338 15.74 -15.47 -16.87
C LEU A 338 15.39 -16.86 -16.35
N GLN A 339 15.46 -17.85 -17.22
CA GLN A 339 15.17 -19.27 -16.94
C GLN A 339 16.37 -20.14 -17.32
N ARG A 340 16.65 -21.19 -16.53
CA ARG A 340 17.57 -22.29 -16.89
C ARG A 340 16.77 -23.59 -16.88
N GLY A 341 16.73 -24.28 -18.02
CA GLY A 341 15.82 -25.42 -18.21
C GLY A 341 14.36 -24.98 -17.98
N GLU A 342 13.65 -25.68 -17.10
CA GLU A 342 12.29 -25.30 -16.69
C GLU A 342 12.25 -24.34 -15.49
N LYS A 343 13.38 -24.05 -14.85
CA LYS A 343 13.43 -23.27 -13.61
C LYS A 343 13.68 -21.80 -13.87
N GLN A 344 12.77 -20.93 -13.41
CA GLN A 344 12.99 -19.48 -13.39
C GLN A 344 14.03 -19.13 -12.32
N ILE A 345 15.14 -18.53 -12.74
CA ILE A 345 16.25 -18.13 -11.86
C ILE A 345 16.26 -16.62 -11.59
N TRP A 346 15.57 -15.85 -12.44
CA TRP A 346 15.40 -14.41 -12.28
C TRP A 346 14.08 -13.97 -12.95
N PHE A 347 13.37 -12.95 -12.48
CA PHE A 347 13.24 -12.58 -11.08
C PHE A 347 12.25 -13.56 -10.41
N ASP A 348 12.75 -14.51 -9.61
CA ASP A 348 11.93 -15.39 -8.77
C ASP A 348 12.31 -15.21 -7.28
N PRO A 349 11.47 -14.56 -6.46
CA PRO A 349 11.77 -14.28 -5.06
C PRO A 349 12.09 -15.53 -4.23
N THR A 350 11.54 -16.69 -4.59
CA THR A 350 11.76 -17.96 -3.90
C THR A 350 13.15 -18.50 -4.20
N THR A 351 13.52 -18.60 -5.47
CA THR A 351 14.85 -19.03 -5.93
C THR A 351 15.94 -18.07 -5.45
N LEU A 352 15.69 -16.77 -5.45
CA LEU A 352 16.63 -15.77 -4.91
C LEU A 352 16.83 -15.94 -3.39
N ALA A 353 15.77 -16.27 -2.64
CA ALA A 353 15.85 -16.48 -1.20
C ALA A 353 16.63 -17.74 -0.79
N THR A 354 16.74 -18.74 -1.66
CA THR A 354 17.48 -19.99 -1.41
C THR A 354 18.91 -19.98 -1.98
N GLY A 355 19.50 -18.80 -2.23
CA GLY A 355 20.86 -18.67 -2.76
C GLY A 355 20.98 -18.82 -4.28
N GLY A 356 19.87 -18.68 -5.02
CA GLY A 356 19.81 -18.86 -6.47
C GLY A 356 20.56 -17.82 -7.31
N LEU A 357 21.21 -16.81 -6.69
CA LEU A 357 22.09 -15.89 -7.41
C LEU A 357 23.28 -16.61 -8.06
N ALA A 358 23.77 -17.71 -7.47
CA ALA A 358 24.81 -18.54 -8.08
C ALA A 358 24.37 -19.15 -9.42
N ALA A 359 23.06 -19.36 -9.62
CA ALA A 359 22.53 -19.87 -10.88
C ALA A 359 22.59 -18.84 -12.03
N LEU A 360 22.91 -17.58 -11.74
CA LEU A 360 23.12 -16.52 -12.74
C LEU A 360 24.54 -16.50 -13.30
N ALA A 361 25.47 -17.28 -12.74
CA ALA A 361 26.82 -17.39 -13.29
C ALA A 361 26.77 -17.81 -14.76
N LEU A 362 27.59 -17.15 -15.59
CA LEU A 362 27.77 -17.49 -17.00
C LEU A 362 28.40 -18.88 -17.16
N ASP A 363 29.12 -19.36 -16.14
CA ASP A 363 30.06 -20.47 -16.23
C ASP A 363 29.52 -21.80 -15.61
N HIS A 364 28.22 -22.06 -15.72
CA HIS A 364 27.57 -23.22 -15.09
C HIS A 364 26.73 -24.05 -16.06
N GLY A 365 27.32 -25.17 -16.52
CA GLY A 365 26.64 -26.37 -17.01
C GLY A 365 26.12 -26.34 -18.45
N ASP A 366 25.65 -27.50 -18.91
CA ASP A 366 25.21 -27.78 -20.30
C ASP A 366 23.88 -27.10 -20.70
N GLU A 367 23.17 -26.46 -19.77
CA GLU A 367 21.87 -25.84 -20.03
C GLU A 367 21.96 -24.29 -20.14
N PRO A 368 21.62 -23.71 -21.30
CA PRO A 368 21.66 -22.28 -21.50
C PRO A 368 20.58 -21.58 -20.69
N VAL A 369 20.94 -20.42 -20.14
CA VAL A 369 19.97 -19.49 -19.56
C VAL A 369 19.33 -18.69 -20.68
N ARG A 370 18.03 -18.45 -20.58
CA ARG A 370 17.24 -17.74 -21.59
C ARG A 370 16.41 -16.65 -20.95
N ALA A 371 16.26 -15.54 -21.65
CA ALA A 371 15.29 -14.52 -21.30
C ALA A 371 13.89 -14.93 -21.79
N THR A 372 12.89 -14.93 -20.91
CA THR A 372 11.59 -15.57 -21.18
C THR A 372 10.40 -14.62 -21.15
N GLY A 373 10.58 -13.41 -20.64
CA GLY A 373 9.54 -12.41 -20.56
C GLY A 373 10.03 -11.18 -19.81
N LEU A 374 9.23 -10.11 -19.80
CA LEU A 374 9.51 -8.94 -18.98
C LEU A 374 9.11 -9.23 -17.53
N ILE A 375 9.79 -8.63 -16.57
CA ILE A 375 9.38 -8.72 -15.18
C ILE A 375 8.02 -8.06 -15.02
N GLY A 376 7.00 -8.87 -14.75
CA GLY A 376 5.63 -8.39 -14.71
C GLY A 376 5.49 -7.15 -13.84
N ILE A 377 5.97 -7.21 -12.57
CA ILE A 377 5.72 -6.15 -11.58
C ILE A 377 6.20 -4.76 -12.04
N LEU A 378 7.11 -4.73 -13.02
CA LEU A 378 7.66 -3.50 -13.58
C LEU A 378 6.94 -3.06 -14.86
N TYR A 379 6.52 -4.01 -15.70
CA TYR A 379 6.15 -3.71 -17.10
C TYR A 379 4.70 -4.04 -17.47
N GLN A 380 3.93 -4.74 -16.64
CA GLN A 380 2.60 -5.20 -17.03
C GLN A 380 1.59 -4.06 -17.19
N GLU A 381 1.57 -3.09 -16.28
CA GLU A 381 0.63 -1.95 -16.37
C GLU A 381 0.86 -1.16 -17.67
N LEU A 382 2.12 -0.91 -18.00
CA LEU A 382 2.52 -0.25 -19.24
C LEU A 382 2.15 -1.11 -20.47
N HIS A 383 2.41 -2.41 -20.43
CA HIS A 383 2.03 -3.32 -21.51
C HIS A 383 0.52 -3.29 -21.78
N GLN A 384 -0.29 -3.47 -20.73
CA GLN A 384 -1.75 -3.46 -20.81
C GLN A 384 -2.31 -2.11 -21.28
N TYR A 385 -1.69 -1.02 -20.83
CA TYR A 385 -2.07 0.32 -21.27
C TYR A 385 -1.82 0.50 -22.77
N LEU A 386 -0.67 0.07 -23.27
CA LEU A 386 -0.30 0.18 -24.68
C LEU A 386 -1.10 -0.77 -25.58
N GLU A 387 -1.45 -1.97 -25.11
CA GLU A 387 -2.25 -2.97 -25.87
C GLU A 387 -3.63 -2.46 -26.29
N ARG A 388 -4.14 -1.38 -25.68
CA ARG A 388 -5.40 -0.75 -26.06
C ARG A 388 -5.36 -0.21 -27.48
N ASP A 389 -4.23 0.42 -27.84
CA ASP A 389 -4.08 1.20 -29.07
C ASP A 389 -2.98 0.65 -30.00
N PHE A 390 -2.08 -0.19 -29.48
CA PHE A 390 -0.90 -0.69 -30.19
C PHE A 390 -0.82 -2.22 -30.18
N ARG A 391 -0.14 -2.77 -31.20
CA ARG A 391 0.39 -4.13 -31.15
C ARG A 391 1.66 -4.10 -30.31
N VAL A 392 1.61 -4.59 -29.08
CA VAL A 392 2.76 -4.53 -28.15
C VAL A 392 3.57 -5.83 -28.26
N LEU A 393 4.86 -5.71 -28.54
CA LEU A 393 5.81 -6.81 -28.57
C LEU A 393 6.81 -6.65 -27.43
N ALA A 394 6.82 -7.60 -26.51
CA ALA A 394 7.84 -7.64 -25.46
C ALA A 394 9.19 -8.13 -26.01
N PHE A 395 10.27 -7.42 -25.69
CA PHE A 395 11.64 -7.82 -26.03
C PHE A 395 12.45 -8.14 -24.76
N PRO A 396 12.29 -9.33 -24.16
CA PRO A 396 13.15 -9.75 -23.07
C PRO A 396 14.53 -10.12 -23.60
N TYR A 397 15.58 -9.58 -22.99
CA TYR A 397 16.97 -9.92 -23.30
C TYR A 397 17.72 -10.42 -22.07
N ASP A 398 18.76 -11.23 -22.29
CA ASP A 398 19.65 -11.69 -21.23
C ASP A 398 20.69 -10.63 -20.92
N TRP A 399 20.43 -9.86 -19.88
CA TRP A 399 21.27 -8.75 -19.43
C TRP A 399 22.67 -9.16 -18.95
N ARG A 400 22.98 -10.45 -18.89
CA ARG A 400 24.31 -10.99 -18.54
C ARG A 400 25.24 -11.11 -19.74
N LEU A 401 24.69 -11.07 -20.95
CA LEU A 401 25.43 -11.19 -22.20
C LEU A 401 25.89 -9.81 -22.71
N PRO A 402 26.88 -9.75 -23.61
CA PRO A 402 27.29 -8.52 -24.27
C PRO A 402 26.10 -7.80 -24.92
N LEU A 403 26.17 -6.46 -24.92
CA LEU A 403 25.09 -5.62 -25.45
C LEU A 403 24.86 -5.88 -26.95
N GLU A 404 25.92 -6.23 -27.66
CA GLU A 404 25.93 -6.57 -29.09
C GLU A 404 24.97 -7.72 -29.41
N GLU A 405 24.95 -8.78 -28.58
CA GLU A 405 24.03 -9.91 -28.76
C GLU A 405 22.56 -9.49 -28.59
N SER A 406 22.29 -8.61 -27.63
CA SER A 406 20.95 -8.07 -27.40
C SER A 406 20.52 -7.12 -28.54
N ALA A 407 21.46 -6.36 -29.09
CA ALA A 407 21.21 -5.46 -30.23
C ALA A 407 20.93 -6.24 -31.52
N GLU A 408 21.67 -7.32 -31.78
CA GLU A 408 21.43 -8.23 -32.91
C GLU A 408 20.06 -8.90 -32.80
N ALA A 409 19.72 -9.46 -31.63
CA ALA A 409 18.40 -10.07 -31.40
C ALA A 409 17.24 -9.06 -31.54
N LEU A 410 17.45 -7.79 -31.14
CA LEU A 410 16.46 -6.73 -31.35
C LEU A 410 16.31 -6.39 -32.83
N ALA A 411 17.42 -6.31 -33.57
CA ALA A 411 17.40 -6.06 -35.01
C ALA A 411 16.67 -7.17 -35.77
N GLU A 412 16.85 -8.44 -35.38
CA GLU A 412 16.10 -9.57 -35.93
C GLU A 412 14.60 -9.47 -35.63
N LEU A 413 14.22 -9.12 -34.39
CA LEU A 413 12.81 -8.91 -34.03
C LEU A 413 12.19 -7.79 -34.87
N VAL A 414 12.90 -6.66 -34.99
CA VAL A 414 12.46 -5.52 -35.80
C VAL A 414 12.29 -5.95 -37.25
N GLY A 415 13.28 -6.60 -37.86
CA GLY A 415 13.20 -7.02 -39.27
C GLY A 415 12.17 -8.10 -39.57
N ARG A 416 11.73 -8.87 -38.56
CA ARG A 416 10.65 -9.85 -38.69
C ARG A 416 9.26 -9.20 -38.59
N GLU A 417 9.11 -8.20 -37.74
CA GLU A 417 7.81 -7.68 -37.31
C GLU A 417 7.43 -6.34 -37.94
N LEU A 418 8.41 -5.57 -38.43
CA LEU A 418 8.29 -4.26 -39.08
C LEU A 418 8.89 -4.31 -40.49
#